data_AF-A0A3D5LAP2-F1
#
_entry.id   AF-A0A3D5LAP2-F1
#
_cell.length_a   1.000
_cell.length_b   1.000
_cell.length_c   1.000
_cell.angle_alpha   90.00
_cell.angle_beta   90.00
_cell.angle_gamma   90.00
#
_symmetry.space_group_name_H-M   'P 1'
#
loop_
_entity.id
_entity.type
_entity.pdbx_description
1 polymer ?
#
loop_
_entity_poly.entity_id
_entity_poly.type
_entity_poly.pdbx_seq_one_letter_code
_entity_poly.pdbx_strand_id
1 'polypeptide(L)' 'MCNCDVIHEDIVNDVKSKMQPKDDYIQLASLFKLFGDGTRVQILHALEQSEMCVCDLAVLLGVTKSAISHQLKALRL' A
#
# COMPACT_ATOMS: atom_id res chain seq x y z
N MET A 1 10.26 24.10 -7.11
CA MET A 1 11.64 23.90 -6.59
C MET A 1 11.92 25.04 -5.62
N CYS A 2 12.25 24.74 -4.37
CA CYS A 2 12.68 25.76 -3.41
C CYS A 2 14.19 25.94 -3.58
N ASN A 3 14.65 27.17 -3.78
CA ASN A 3 16.06 27.51 -4.06
C ASN A 3 16.64 28.33 -2.89
N CYS A 4 16.54 27.76 -1.68
CA CYS A 4 16.99 28.40 -0.44
C CYS A 4 17.83 27.41 0.36
N ASP A 5 19.10 27.72 0.60
CA ASP A 5 20.01 26.95 1.47
C ASP A 5 19.76 27.22 2.97
N VAL A 6 18.64 27.87 3.33
CA VAL A 6 18.31 28.21 4.72
C VAL A 6 17.66 27.01 5.40
N ILE A 7 18.45 26.31 6.21
CA ILE A 7 17.95 25.27 7.12
C ILE A 7 17.33 25.96 8.34
N HIS A 8 16.03 25.75 8.54
CA HIS A 8 15.32 26.21 9.73
C HIS A 8 15.55 25.20 10.86
N GLU A 9 16.65 25.38 11.60
CA GLU A 9 17.10 24.41 12.62
C GLU A 9 16.07 24.16 13.73
N ASP A 10 15.32 25.19 14.10
CA ASP A 10 14.21 25.13 15.06
C ASP A 10 13.14 24.13 14.61
N ILE A 11 12.69 24.25 13.35
CA ILE A 11 11.71 23.33 12.76
C ILE A 11 12.30 21.91 12.63
N VAL A 12 13.54 21.80 12.16
CA VAL A 12 14.18 20.49 11.98
C VAL A 12 14.33 19.76 13.32
N ASN A 13 14.74 20.44 14.38
CA ASN A 13 14.93 19.84 15.70
C ASN A 13 13.59 19.50 16.36
N ASP A 14 12.57 20.36 16.24
CA ASP A 14 11.21 20.08 16.71
C ASP A 14 10.66 18.81 16.03
N VAL A 15 10.76 18.70 14.71
CA VAL A 15 10.28 17.53 13.97
C VAL A 15 11.10 16.29 14.31
N LYS A 16 12.43 16.38 14.37
CA LYS A 16 13.30 15.26 14.78
C LYS A 16 12.89 14.66 16.12
N SER A 17 12.47 15.48 17.07
CA SER A 17 12.01 15.02 18.40
C SER A 17 10.70 14.22 18.36
N LYS A 18 9.91 14.34 17.28
CA LYS A 18 8.60 13.71 17.07
C LYS A 18 8.64 12.53 16.08
N MET A 19 9.76 12.35 15.39
CA MET A 19 9.96 11.26 14.43
C MET A 19 9.90 9.90 15.14
N GLN A 20 9.30 8.91 14.47
CA GLN A 20 9.24 7.54 14.95
C GLN A 20 10.53 6.78 14.61
N PRO A 21 10.78 5.60 15.21
CA PRO A 21 11.83 4.70 14.75
C PRO A 21 11.74 4.42 13.26
N LYS A 22 12.91 4.32 12.60
CA LYS A 22 12.99 4.07 11.15
C LYS A 22 12.22 2.81 10.73
N ASP A 23 12.24 1.80 11.59
CA ASP A 23 11.59 0.51 11.32
C ASP A 23 10.07 0.61 11.24
N ASP A 24 9.44 1.54 11.96
CA ASP A 24 8.00 1.76 11.89
C ASP A 24 7.60 2.31 10.52
N TYR A 25 8.40 3.22 9.97
CA TYR A 25 8.20 3.72 8.61
C TYR A 25 8.40 2.62 7.55
N ILE A 26 9.36 1.72 7.75
CA ILE A 26 9.60 0.59 6.81
C ILE A 26 8.42 -0.39 6.84
N GLN A 27 7.90 -0.70 8.03
CA GLN A 27 6.72 -1.54 8.18
C GLN A 27 5.49 -0.90 7.52
N LEU A 28 5.25 0.38 7.79
CA LEU A 28 4.15 1.12 7.19
C LEU A 28 4.28 1.23 5.66
N ALA A 29 5.48 1.48 5.15
CA ALA A 29 5.74 1.50 3.71
C ALA A 29 5.49 0.14 3.06
N SER A 30 5.79 -0.95 3.76
CA SER A 30 5.50 -2.31 3.28
C SER A 30 4.00 -2.56 3.18
N LEU A 31 3.22 -2.06 4.14
CA LEU A 31 1.76 -2.10 4.08
C LEU A 31 1.22 -1.28 2.90
N PHE A 32 1.72 -0.05 2.70
CA PHE A 32 1.33 0.75 1.53
C PHE A 32 1.72 0.11 0.21
N LYS A 33 2.83 -0.63 0.14
CA LYS A 33 3.21 -1.38 -1.07
C LYS A 33 2.18 -2.46 -1.42
N LEU A 34 1.58 -3.11 -0.41
CA LEU A 34 0.49 -4.05 -0.63
C LEU A 34 -0.76 -3.34 -1.18
N PHE A 35 -1.11 -2.17 -0.65
CA PHE A 35 -2.30 -1.42 -1.09
C PHE A 35 -2.08 -0.49 -2.29
N GLY A 36 -0.84 -0.28 -2.73
CA GLY A 36 -0.49 0.68 -3.78
C GLY A 36 -0.87 0.27 -5.21
N ASP A 37 -1.51 -0.89 -5.40
CA ASP A 37 -1.99 -1.38 -6.70
C ASP A 37 -3.51 -1.35 -6.73
N GLY A 38 -4.08 -0.67 -7.73
CA GLY A 38 -5.51 -0.49 -7.86
C GLY A 38 -6.28 -1.81 -7.98
N THR A 39 -5.70 -2.82 -8.64
CA THR A 39 -6.34 -4.15 -8.78
C THR A 39 -6.41 -4.85 -7.43
N ARG A 40 -5.36 -4.76 -6.61
CA ARG A 40 -5.38 -5.34 -5.24
C ARG A 40 -6.42 -4.66 -4.36
N VAL A 41 -6.57 -3.34 -4.45
CA VAL A 41 -7.62 -2.61 -3.73
C VAL A 41 -9.01 -3.05 -4.18
N GLN A 42 -9.23 -3.24 -5.49
CA GLN A 42 -10.50 -3.76 -6.01
C GLN A 42 -10.80 -5.19 -5.53
N ILE A 43 -9.79 -6.07 -5.50
CA ILE A 43 -9.92 -7.44 -4.95
C ILE A 43 -10.35 -7.40 -3.48
N LEU A 44 -9.68 -6.58 -2.66
CA LEU A 44 -9.99 -6.46 -1.23
C LEU A 44 -11.38 -5.90 -1.00
N HIS A 45 -11.78 -4.87 -1.76
CA HIS A 45 -13.14 -4.33 -1.68
C HIS A 45 -14.18 -5.38 -2.08
N ALA A 46 -13.96 -6.15 -3.15
CA ALA A 46 -14.87 -7.23 -3.54
C ALA A 46 -15.02 -8.28 -2.43
N LEU A 47 -13.91 -8.66 -1.78
CA LEU A 47 -13.90 -9.63 -0.68
C LEU A 47 -14.52 -9.09 0.62
N GLU A 48 -14.54 -7.78 0.82
CA GLU A 48 -15.25 -7.11 1.92
C GLU A 48 -16.77 -7.13 1.70
N GLN A 49 -17.24 -7.13 0.46
CA GLN A 49 -18.67 -7.26 0.13
C GLN A 49 -19.16 -8.71 0.24
N SER A 50 -18.35 -9.70 -0.14
CA SER A 50 -18.68 -11.13 -0.03
C SER A 50 -17.43 -12.00 -0.17
N GLU A 51 -17.44 -13.17 0.46
CA GLU A 51 -16.48 -14.22 0.13
C GLU A 51 -16.64 -14.62 -1.35
N MET A 52 -15.52 -14.67 -2.09
CA MET A 52 -15.48 -14.94 -3.53
C MET A 52 -14.28 -15.83 -3.86
N CYS A 53 -14.48 -16.79 -4.76
CA CYS A 53 -13.37 -17.59 -5.25
C CYS A 53 -12.59 -16.86 -6.36
N VAL A 54 -11.42 -17.39 -6.75
CA VAL A 54 -10.59 -16.83 -7.83
C VAL A 54 -11.36 -16.73 -9.16
N CYS A 55 -12.32 -17.62 -9.39
CA CYS A 55 -13.14 -17.58 -10.60
C CYS A 55 -14.10 -16.38 -10.59
N ASP A 56 -14.75 -16.11 -9.45
CA ASP A 56 -15.70 -15.02 -9.30
C ASP A 56 -15.00 -13.67 -9.43
N LEU A 57 -13.85 -13.51 -8.77
CA LEU A 57 -13.03 -12.31 -8.87
C LEU A 57 -12.54 -12.04 -10.29
N ALA A 58 -12.18 -13.09 -11.04
CA ALA A 58 -11.78 -12.97 -12.43
C ALA A 58 -12.92 -12.47 -13.32
N VAL A 59 -14.14 -12.99 -13.10
CA VAL A 59 -15.35 -12.53 -13.81
C VAL A 59 -15.69 -11.08 -13.43
N LEU A 60 -15.69 -10.76 -12.12
CA LEU A 60 -16.03 -9.44 -11.60
C LEU A 60 -15.07 -8.35 -12.11
N LEU A 61 -13.77 -8.63 -12.11
CA LEU A 61 -12.75 -7.64 -12.47
C LEU A 61 -12.36 -7.67 -13.95
N GLY A 62 -12.93 -8.58 -14.75
CA GLY A 62 -12.66 -8.69 -16.18
C GLY A 62 -11.22 -9.09 -16.52
N VAL A 63 -10.58 -9.87 -15.64
CA VAL A 63 -9.18 -10.32 -15.79
C VAL A 63 -9.08 -11.84 -15.73
N THR A 64 -7.91 -12.39 -16.09
CA THR A 64 -7.71 -13.84 -16.05
C THR A 64 -7.58 -14.37 -14.61
N LYS A 65 -7.95 -15.66 -14.41
CA LYS A 65 -7.72 -16.35 -13.12
C LYS A 65 -6.25 -16.34 -12.69
N SER A 66 -5.32 -16.41 -13.65
CA SER A 66 -3.87 -16.34 -13.39
C SER A 66 -3.46 -14.97 -12.87
N ALA A 67 -4.02 -13.88 -13.40
CA ALA A 67 -3.78 -12.53 -12.91
C ALA A 67 -4.29 -12.35 -11.47
N ILE A 68 -5.51 -12.82 -11.16
CA ILE A 68 -6.03 -12.79 -9.78
C ILE A 68 -5.15 -13.61 -8.83
N SER A 69 -4.76 -14.82 -9.23
CA SER A 69 -3.90 -15.69 -8.41
C SER A 69 -2.55 -15.03 -8.11
N HIS A 70 -1.97 -14.33 -9.09
CA HIS A 70 -0.73 -13.58 -8.89
C HIS A 70 -0.91 -12.42 -7.90
N GLN A 71 -1.98 -11.63 -8.05
CA GLN A 71 -2.27 -10.52 -7.14
C GLN A 71 -2.55 -11.00 -5.70
N LEU A 72 -3.31 -12.10 -5.54
CA LEU A 72 -3.55 -12.70 -4.22
C LEU A 72 -2.27 -13.25 -3.58
N LYS A 73 -1.33 -13.79 -4.37
CA LYS A 73 -0.03 -14.22 -3.85
C LYS A 73 0.77 -13.03 -3.29
N ALA A 74 0.69 -11.87 -3.94
CA ALA A 74 1.34 -10.66 -3.44
C ALA A 74 0.70 -10.11 -2.17
N LEU A 75 -0.57 -10.43 -1.89
CA LEU A 75 -1.27 -10.05 -0.64
C LEU A 75 -0.98 -10.99 0.55
N ARG A 76 -0.43 -12.18 0.29
CA ARG A 76 0.03 -13.10 1.34
C ARG A 76 1.44 -12.66 1.74
N LEU A 77 1.53 -11.94 2.85
CA LEU A 77 2.78 -11.64 3.54
C LEU A 77 3.62 -12.92 3.76
#